data_AF-A0A843XCA9-F1
#
_entry.id   AF-A0A843XCA9-F1
#
_cell.length_a   1.000
_cell.length_b   1.000
_cell.length_c   1.000
_cell.angle_alpha   90.00
_cell.angle_beta   90.00
_cell.angle_gamma   90.00
#
_symmetry.space_group_name_H-M   'P 1'
#
loop_
_entity.id
_entity.type
_entity.pdbx_description
1 polymer ?
#
loop_
_entity_poly.entity_id
_entity_poly.type
_entity_poly.pdbx_seq_one_letter_code
_entity_poly.pdbx_strand_id
1 'polypeptide(L)'
;MGAVTSSMAAKFAFFPPTPPSYTLEEDEETGKLAMSGVPRRENVDVVRIKTKRATDVVAVYIKNPSASLSVLYSHGNAADLAQLYELFSQLSIHLGVNVMGEAPMLPYIVVRQVK
;
A
#
# COMPACT_ATOMS: atom_id res chain seq x y z
N MET A 1 -25.45 18.67 -3.19
CA MET A 1 -26.03 17.34 -2.96
C MET A 1 -25.33 16.31 -3.87
N GLY A 2 -24.08 15.93 -3.56
CA GLY A 2 -23.26 15.06 -4.44
C GLY A 2 -22.43 14.01 -3.68
N ALA A 3 -22.72 13.81 -2.39
CA ALA A 3 -21.93 12.98 -1.48
C ALA A 3 -22.59 11.61 -1.19
N VAL A 4 -23.70 11.27 -1.84
CA VAL A 4 -24.48 10.05 -1.56
C VAL A 4 -24.18 8.89 -2.50
N THR A 5 -23.55 9.12 -3.65
CA THR A 5 -23.20 8.05 -4.62
C THR A 5 -21.81 7.47 -4.43
N SER A 6 -20.95 8.08 -3.60
CA SER A 6 -19.55 7.64 -3.42
C SER A 6 -19.37 6.46 -2.48
N SER A 7 -20.24 6.26 -1.49
CA SER A 7 -20.06 5.21 -0.47
C SER A 7 -20.41 3.81 -0.97
N MET A 8 -21.43 3.67 -1.82
CA MET A 8 -21.76 2.39 -2.45
C MET A 8 -20.77 2.06 -3.57
N ALA A 9 -20.40 3.03 -4.41
CA ALA A 9 -19.41 2.81 -5.46
C ALA A 9 -18.04 2.37 -4.91
N ALA A 10 -17.61 2.91 -3.76
CA ALA A 10 -16.38 2.46 -3.09
C ALA A 10 -16.47 1.01 -2.59
N LYS A 11 -17.66 0.56 -2.14
CA LYS A 11 -17.90 -0.83 -1.73
C LYS A 11 -17.98 -1.82 -2.90
N PHE A 12 -18.30 -1.32 -4.10
CA PHE A 12 -18.33 -2.10 -5.35
C PHE A 12 -17.06 -1.99 -6.18
N ALA A 13 -16.11 -1.12 -5.79
CA ALA A 13 -14.84 -0.96 -6.46
C ALA A 13 -13.94 -2.15 -6.12
N PHE A 14 -14.26 -3.27 -6.78
CA PHE A 14 -13.56 -4.55 -6.88
C PHE A 14 -13.30 -5.25 -5.54
N PHE A 15 -13.51 -6.56 -5.55
CA PHE A 15 -13.29 -7.42 -4.40
C PHE A 15 -11.79 -7.74 -4.35
N PRO A 16 -10.97 -7.05 -3.53
CA PRO A 16 -9.67 -7.62 -3.20
C PRO A 16 -9.91 -9.04 -2.65
N PRO A 17 -8.97 -9.97 -2.86
CA PRO A 17 -9.11 -11.32 -2.36
C PRO A 17 -9.50 -11.29 -0.86
N THR A 18 -10.50 -12.07 -0.47
CA THR A 18 -10.86 -12.28 0.93
C THR A 18 -10.32 -13.64 1.37
N PRO A 19 -9.36 -13.70 2.31
CA PRO A 19 -8.74 -12.59 3.05
C PRO A 19 -7.70 -11.81 2.22
N PRO A 20 -7.44 -10.52 2.55
CA PRO A 20 -6.40 -9.74 1.88
C PRO A 20 -5.03 -10.43 2.00
N SER A 21 -4.21 -10.31 0.96
CA SER A 21 -2.92 -11.04 0.90
C SER A 21 -1.85 -10.43 1.81
N TYR A 22 -2.15 -9.29 2.45
CA TYR A 22 -1.29 -8.67 3.45
C TYR A 22 -2.02 -8.22 4.70
N THR A 23 -1.25 -8.22 5.78
CA THR A 23 -1.56 -7.49 7.01
C THR A 23 -0.46 -6.47 7.27
N LEU A 24 -0.76 -5.45 8.08
CA LEU A 24 0.27 -4.50 8.51
C LEU A 24 0.78 -4.91 9.88
N GLU A 25 2.09 -4.90 10.04
CA GLU A 25 2.78 -5.16 11.30
C GLU A 25 3.56 -3.90 11.66
N GLU A 26 3.43 -3.45 12.91
CA GLU A 26 4.34 -2.44 13.45
C GLU A 26 5.53 -3.16 14.07
N ASP A 27 6.72 -2.80 13.59
CA ASP A 27 7.99 -3.32 14.12
C ASP A 27 8.32 -2.58 15.43
N GLU A 28 8.42 -3.31 16.55
CA GLU A 28 8.61 -2.72 17.89
C GLU A 28 9.99 -2.05 18.03
N GLU A 29 11.01 -2.52 17.31
CA GLU A 29 12.38 -1.99 17.42
C GLU A 29 12.55 -0.69 16.63
N THR A 30 11.87 -0.56 15.49
CA THR A 30 12.04 0.59 14.58
C THR A 30 10.83 1.53 14.55
N GLY A 31 9.69 1.12 15.11
CA GLY A 31 8.42 1.85 15.03
C GLY A 31 7.88 1.99 13.61
N LYS A 32 8.46 1.26 12.65
CA LYS A 32 8.08 1.32 11.23
C LYS A 32 6.98 0.32 10.92
N LEU A 33 6.13 0.70 9.97
CA LEU A 33 5.14 -0.22 9.41
C LEU A 33 5.83 -1.15 8.41
N ALA A 34 5.48 -2.42 8.47
CA ALA A 34 5.86 -3.46 7.53
C ALA A 34 4.61 -4.17 7.02
N MET A 35 4.66 -4.69 5.79
CA MET A 35 3.63 -5.59 5.27
C MET A 35 4.03 -7.05 5.54
N SER A 36 3.10 -7.80 6.12
CA SER A 36 3.16 -9.26 6.23
C SER A 36 2.62 -9.89 4.94
N GLY A 37 3.15 -11.05 4.53
CA GLY A 37 2.74 -11.75 3.29
C GLY A 37 3.53 -11.37 2.03
N VAL A 38 4.47 -10.42 2.14
CA VAL A 38 5.43 -10.05 1.07
C VAL A 38 6.87 -10.15 1.58
N PRO A 39 7.86 -10.44 0.72
CA PRO A 39 9.25 -10.48 1.13
C PRO A 39 9.69 -9.11 1.66
N ARG A 40 10.22 -9.08 2.88
CA ARG A 40 10.78 -7.85 3.48
C ARG A 40 12.04 -7.46 2.73
N ARG A 41 12.13 -6.20 2.30
CA ARG A 41 13.30 -5.63 1.63
C ARG A 41 13.68 -4.33 2.32
N GLU A 42 14.98 -4.10 2.53
CA GLU A 42 15.50 -2.93 3.25
C GLU A 42 15.25 -1.61 2.49
N ASN A 43 15.11 -1.68 1.17
CA ASN A 43 14.86 -0.52 0.33
C ASN A 43 13.37 -0.15 0.23
N VAL A 44 12.50 -0.78 1.02
CA VAL A 44 11.05 -0.56 0.99
C VAL A 44 10.55 -0.02 2.31
N ASP A 45 9.91 1.14 2.26
CA ASP A 45 9.22 1.75 3.39
C ASP A 45 7.70 1.62 3.21
N VAL A 46 6.99 1.21 4.25
CA VAL A 46 5.52 1.25 4.27
C VAL A 46 5.08 2.42 5.15
N VAL A 47 4.16 3.22 4.64
CA VAL A 47 3.70 4.45 5.29
C VAL A 47 2.19 4.47 5.37
N ARG A 48 1.66 4.86 6.53
CA ARG A 48 0.24 5.16 6.73
C ARG A 48 0.00 6.66 6.63
N ILE A 49 -0.80 7.07 5.66
CA ILE A 49 -1.11 8.46 5.35
C ILE A 49 -2.55 8.75 5.80
N LYS A 50 -2.70 9.70 6.73
CA LYS A 50 -4.01 10.19 7.19
C LYS A 50 -4.55 11.21 6.20
N THR A 51 -5.72 10.95 5.61
CA THR A 51 -6.34 11.91 4.68
C THR A 51 -7.25 12.89 5.41
N LYS A 52 -7.55 14.03 4.75
CA LYS A 52 -8.48 15.06 5.27
C LYS A 52 -9.90 14.53 5.54
N ARG A 53 -10.27 13.39 4.94
CA ARG A 53 -11.58 12.73 5.09
C ARG A 53 -11.61 11.70 6.22
N ALA A 54 -10.61 11.72 7.11
CA ALA A 54 -10.45 10.75 8.20
C ALA A 54 -10.39 9.28 7.71
N THR A 55 -9.98 9.08 6.46
CA THR A 55 -9.67 7.76 5.89
C THR A 55 -8.17 7.59 5.86
N ASP A 56 -7.68 6.42 6.25
CA ASP A 56 -6.26 6.11 6.16
C ASP A 56 -5.96 5.46 4.81
N VAL A 57 -4.81 5.81 4.25
CA VAL A 57 -4.27 5.22 3.03
C VAL A 57 -2.93 4.59 3.39
N VAL A 58 -2.72 3.37 2.93
CA VAL A 58 -1.45 2.66 3.08
C VAL A 58 -0.68 2.85 1.79
N ALA A 59 0.58 3.24 1.89
CA ALA A 59 1.46 3.37 0.75
C ALA A 59 2.73 2.55 0.95
N VAL A 60 3.20 1.93 -0.13
CA VAL A 60 4.50 1.25 -0.21
C VAL A 60 5.41 2.13 -1.05
N TYR A 61 6.58 2.46 -0.52
CA TYR A 61 7.59 3.24 -1.20
C TYR A 61 8.85 2.41 -1.39
N ILE A 62 9.18 2.09 -2.64
CA ILE A 62 10.37 1.37 -3.06
C ILE A 62 11.41 2.38 -3.51
N LYS A 63 12.52 2.43 -2.79
CA LYS A 63 13.68 3.26 -3.12
C LYS A 63 14.62 2.50 -4.05
N ASN A 64 15.10 3.18 -5.08
CA ASN A 64 16.20 2.70 -5.90
C ASN A 64 17.35 3.73 -5.86
N PRO A 65 18.56 3.35 -5.40
CA PRO A 65 19.71 4.24 -5.34
C PRO A 65 20.09 4.88 -6.69
N SER A 66 19.81 4.19 -7.80
CA SER A 66 20.11 4.67 -9.15
C SER A 66 19.00 5.51 -9.76
N ALA A 67 17.92 5.82 -9.02
CA ALA A 67 16.77 6.50 -9.56
C ALA A 67 16.93 8.02 -9.68
N SER A 68 16.63 8.52 -10.87
CA SER A 68 16.46 9.96 -11.16
C SER A 68 15.00 10.39 -11.21
N LEU A 69 14.07 9.44 -11.26
CA LEU A 69 12.63 9.66 -11.39
C LEU A 69 11.85 8.82 -10.38
N SER A 70 10.65 9.28 -10.03
CA SER A 70 9.72 8.60 -9.13
C SER A 70 8.36 8.40 -9.80
N VAL A 71 7.81 7.20 -9.69
CA VAL A 71 6.49 6.83 -10.20
C VAL A 71 5.52 6.70 -9.04
N LEU A 72 4.46 7.51 -9.06
CA LEU A 72 3.33 7.36 -8.16
C LEU A 72 2.24 6.55 -8.88
N TYR A 73 1.93 5.38 -8.36
CA TYR A 73 0.92 4.49 -8.90
C TYR A 73 -0.29 4.41 -7.96
N SER A 74 -1.37 5.05 -8.37
CA SER A 74 -2.66 5.02 -7.70
C SER A 74 -3.60 4.09 -8.47
N HIS A 75 -3.98 2.98 -7.86
CA HIS A 75 -4.87 1.98 -8.45
C HIS A 75 -6.28 2.02 -7.84
N GLY A 76 -6.54 3.00 -6.98
CA GLY A 76 -7.77 3.07 -6.21
C GLY A 76 -7.93 1.85 -5.30
N ASN A 77 -9.15 1.32 -5.24
CA ASN A 77 -9.48 0.16 -4.40
C ASN A 77 -9.36 -1.19 -5.13
N ALA A 78 -8.83 -1.19 -6.37
CA ALA A 78 -9.08 -2.28 -7.32
C ALA A 78 -8.05 -3.41 -7.31
N ALA A 79 -6.93 -3.25 -6.63
CA ALA A 79 -5.87 -4.24 -6.58
C ALA A 79 -5.28 -4.34 -5.17
N ASP A 80 -4.71 -5.50 -4.87
CA ASP A 80 -4.04 -5.77 -3.61
C ASP A 80 -2.58 -5.29 -3.71
N LEU A 81 -2.15 -4.39 -2.80
CA LEU A 81 -0.77 -3.88 -2.77
C LEU A 81 0.26 -5.00 -2.68
N ALA A 82 -0.04 -6.11 -2.00
CA ALA A 82 0.87 -7.25 -1.92
C ALA A 82 1.00 -8.00 -3.24
N GLN A 83 -0.09 -8.10 -4.01
CA GLN A 83 -0.04 -8.72 -5.34
C GLN A 83 0.77 -7.88 -6.33
N LEU A 84 0.69 -6.55 -6.22
CA LEU A 84 1.45 -5.64 -7.07
C LEU A 84 2.88 -5.39 -6.57
N TYR A 85 3.23 -5.84 -5.37
CA TYR A 85 4.53 -5.60 -4.74
C TYR A 85 5.70 -6.06 -5.61
N GLU A 86 5.64 -7.29 -6.11
CA GLU A 86 6.72 -7.84 -6.94
C GLU A 86 6.84 -7.10 -8.27
N LEU A 87 5.70 -6.72 -8.87
CA LEU A 87 5.67 -5.90 -10.08
C LEU A 87 6.32 -4.54 -9.85
N PHE A 88 6.02 -3.85 -8.75
CA PHE A 88 6.64 -2.57 -8.42
C PHE A 88 8.13 -2.70 -8.19
N SER A 89 8.58 -3.79 -7.57
CA SER A 89 10.00 -4.05 -7.42
C SER A 89 10.69 -4.27 -8.76
N GLN A 90 10.10 -5.06 -9.66
CA GLN A 90 10.65 -5.29 -10.99
C GLN A 90 10.68 -3.98 -11.79
N LEU A 91 9.58 -3.22 -11.77
CA LEU A 91 9.51 -1.90 -12.40
C LEU A 91 10.63 -0.97 -11.90
N SER A 92 10.83 -0.91 -10.58
CA SER A 92 11.87 -0.10 -9.95
C SER A 92 13.27 -0.47 -10.44
N ILE A 93 13.57 -1.77 -10.56
CA ILE A 93 14.88 -2.28 -10.99
C ILE A 93 15.09 -2.02 -12.49
N HIS A 94 14.11 -2.41 -13.32
CA HIS A 94 14.23 -2.38 -14.78
C HIS A 94 14.25 -0.95 -15.34
N LEU A 95 13.46 -0.04 -14.77
CA LEU A 95 13.42 1.35 -15.22
C LEU A 95 14.36 2.26 -14.43
N GLY A 96 14.94 1.78 -13.33
CA GLY A 96 15.77 2.62 -12.47
C GLY A 96 14.97 3.77 -11.87
N VAL A 97 13.80 3.51 -11.30
CA VAL A 97 12.91 4.54 -10.71
C VAL A 97 12.53 4.19 -9.28
N ASN A 98 12.23 5.21 -8.48
CA ASN A 98 11.51 5.00 -7.22
C ASN A 98 10.04 4.74 -7.52
N VAL A 99 9.38 3.89 -6.73
CA VAL A 99 7.97 3.57 -6.94
C VAL A 99 7.21 3.79 -5.64
N MET A 100 6.12 4.55 -5.70
CA MET A 100 5.16 4.71 -4.62
C MET A 100 3.82 4.14 -5.05
N GLY A 101 3.37 3.06 -4.41
CA GLY A 101 2.05 2.47 -4.63
C GLY A 101 1.15 2.75 -3.44
N GLU A 102 -0.07 3.26 -3.66
CA GLU A 102 -1.02 3.62 -2.60
C GLU A 102 -2.34 2.86 -2.73
N ALA A 103 -2.89 2.38 -1.61
CA ALA A 103 -4.22 1.78 -1.52
C ALA A 103 -4.97 2.25 -0.27
N PRO A 104 -6.30 2.43 -0.35
CA PRO A 104 -7.11 2.78 0.81
C PRO A 104 -7.05 1.66 1.86
N MET A 105 -7.00 2.05 3.13
CA MET A 105 -7.02 1.10 4.25
C MET A 105 -8.45 0.55 4.43
N LEU A 106 -8.69 -0.63 3.87
CA LEU A 106 -9.95 -1.35 4.03
C LEU A 106 -10.07 -2.01 5.42
N PRO A 107 -11.30 -2.19 5.93
CA PRO A 107 -11.53 -2.72 7.29
C PRO A 107 -11.01 -4.14 7.53
N TYR A 108 -10.68 -4.88 6.48
CA TYR A 108 -10.13 -6.23 6.58
C TYR A 108 -8.59 -6.26 6.70
N ILE A 109 -7.92 -5.12 6.50
CA ILE A 109 -6.46 -4.98 6.68
C ILE A 109 -6.21 -4.65 8.15
N VAL A 110 -5.82 -5.66 8.91
CA VAL A 110 -5.56 -5.53 10.35
C VAL A 110 -4.11 -5.06 10.56
N VAL A 111 -3.94 -4.04 11.41
CA VAL A 111 -2.63 -3.69 11.99
C VAL A 111 -2.44 -4.57 13.22
N ARG A 112 -1.45 -5.46 13.19
CA ARG A 112 -1.04 -6.23 14.36
C ARG A 112 0.17 -5.56 14.99
N GLN A 113 0.05 -5.25 16.27
CA GLN A 113 1.22 -5.00 17.12
C GLN A 113 1.88 -6.36 17.35
N VAL A 114 3.13 -6.52 16.93
CA VAL A 114 3.95 -7.64 17.41
C VAL A 114 4.19 -7.38 18.90
N LYS A 115 4.25 -8.43 19.71
CA LYS A 115 4.18 -8.38 21.18
C LYS A 115 5.32 -9.19 21.77
#